data_AF-A0A7K1TGM3-F1
#
_entry.id   AF-A0A7K1TGM3-F1
#
_cell.length_a   1.000
_cell.length_b   1.000
_cell.length_c   1.000
_cell.angle_alpha   90.00
_cell.angle_beta   90.00
_cell.angle_gamma   90.00
#
_symmetry.space_group_name_H-M   'P 1'
#
loop_
_entity.id
_entity.type
_entity.pdbx_description
1 polymer ?
#
loop_
_entity_poly.entity_id
_entity_poly.type
_entity_poly.pdbx_seq_one_letter_code
_entity_poly.pdbx_strand_id
1 'polypeptide(L)'
;MQLLLAYQAAQQFETHLGLPAVAAQYQQQAAQLRQTVQRKYWDDYRRLYADTADKTSFSQHANALAILTGTVSAAEAPALARRILADSTLTQASLYFTATKVKQGATT
;
A
#
# COMPACT_ATOMS: atom_id res chain seq x y z
N MET A 1 -5.33 2.13 3.73
CA MET A 1 -5.29 0.76 3.15
C MET A 1 -5.09 -0.36 4.20
N GLN A 2 -4.96 -0.08 5.50
CA GLN A 2 -4.79 -1.14 6.52
C GLN A 2 -5.94 -2.17 6.53
N LEU A 3 -7.19 -1.72 6.31
CA LEU A 3 -8.34 -2.62 6.19
C LEU A 3 -8.19 -3.64 5.04
N LEU A 4 -7.60 -3.23 3.91
CA LEU A 4 -7.36 -4.14 2.79
C LEU A 4 -6.37 -5.24 3.17
N LEU A 5 -5.30 -4.88 3.88
CA LEU A 5 -4.34 -5.85 4.41
C LEU A 5 -5.01 -6.84 5.38
N ALA A 6 -5.92 -6.35 6.23
CA ALA A 6 -6.68 -7.19 7.16
C ALA A 6 -7.59 -8.18 6.42
N TYR A 7 -8.31 -7.76 5.36
CA TYR A 7 -9.12 -8.67 4.57
C TYR A 7 -8.28 -9.73 3.83
N GLN A 8 -7.11 -9.36 3.33
CA GLN A 8 -6.18 -10.31 2.69
C GLN A 8 -5.67 -11.35 3.69
N ALA A 9 -5.27 -10.93 4.88
CA ALA A 9 -4.86 -11.83 5.96
C ALA A 9 -6.00 -12.75 6.41
N ALA A 10 -7.20 -12.20 6.62
CA ALA A 10 -8.38 -12.98 7.00
C ALA A 10 -8.71 -14.03 5.92
N GLN A 11 -8.75 -13.65 4.64
CA GLN A 11 -8.95 -14.58 3.54
C GLN A 11 -7.95 -15.74 3.56
N GLN A 12 -6.67 -15.45 3.81
CA GLN A 12 -5.63 -16.48 3.93
C GLN A 12 -5.90 -17.42 5.11
N PHE A 13 -6.20 -16.88 6.30
CA PHE A 13 -6.51 -17.70 7.47
C PHE A 13 -7.72 -18.62 7.26
N GLU A 14 -8.83 -18.08 6.77
CA GLU A 14 -10.04 -18.87 6.52
C GLU A 14 -9.82 -19.97 5.47
N THR A 15 -8.97 -19.69 4.47
CA THR A 15 -8.56 -20.70 3.48
C THR A 15 -7.79 -21.85 4.15
N HIS A 16 -6.85 -21.54 5.05
CA HIS A 16 -6.08 -22.55 5.78
C HIS A 16 -6.90 -23.33 6.81
N LEU A 17 -7.95 -22.72 7.37
CA LEU A 17 -8.87 -23.37 8.31
C LEU A 17 -9.96 -24.22 7.62
N GLY A 18 -10.00 -24.25 6.29
CA GLY A 18 -10.99 -25.02 5.54
C GLY A 18 -12.38 -24.38 5.53
N LEU A 19 -12.46 -23.04 5.61
CA LEU A 19 -13.69 -22.24 5.61
C LEU A 19 -13.83 -21.44 4.29
N PRO A 20 -14.04 -22.10 3.14
CA PRO A 20 -13.95 -21.48 1.81
C PRO A 20 -15.02 -20.40 1.56
N ALA A 21 -16.21 -20.55 2.14
CA ALA A 21 -17.28 -19.56 1.99
C ALA A 21 -16.91 -18.22 2.63
N VAL A 22 -16.28 -18.25 3.81
CA VAL A 22 -15.83 -17.04 4.52
C VAL A 22 -14.62 -16.43 3.81
N ALA A 23 -13.68 -17.26 3.35
CA ALA A 23 -12.55 -16.80 2.55
C ALA A 23 -13.00 -16.06 1.28
N ALA A 24 -14.03 -16.57 0.60
CA ALA A 24 -14.60 -15.93 -0.60
C ALA A 24 -15.24 -14.57 -0.29
N GLN A 25 -15.91 -14.42 0.87
CA GLN A 25 -16.45 -13.13 1.30
C GLN A 25 -15.34 -12.09 1.49
N TYR A 26 -14.26 -12.44 2.19
CA TYR A 26 -13.12 -11.53 2.36
C TYR A 26 -12.41 -11.21 1.05
N GLN A 27 -12.30 -12.17 0.14
CA GLN A 27 -11.76 -11.93 -1.21
C GLN A 27 -12.59 -10.88 -1.96
N GLN A 28 -13.91 -10.97 -1.93
CA GLN A 28 -14.81 -10.01 -2.59
C GLN A 28 -14.67 -8.61 -1.98
N GLN A 29 -14.65 -8.52 -0.65
CA GLN A 29 -14.47 -7.24 0.06
C GLN A 29 -13.10 -6.61 -0.23
N ALA A 30 -12.03 -7.41 -0.25
CA ALA A 30 -10.69 -6.96 -0.62
C ALA A 30 -10.64 -6.44 -2.06
N ALA A 31 -11.25 -7.16 -3.00
CA ALA A 31 -11.30 -6.75 -4.40
C ALA A 31 -12.06 -5.43 -4.59
N GLN A 32 -13.22 -5.29 -3.95
CA GLN A 32 -14.04 -4.07 -4.00
C GLN A 32 -13.30 -2.87 -3.39
N LEU A 33 -12.65 -3.07 -2.24
CA LEU A 33 -11.88 -2.01 -1.59
C LEU A 33 -10.70 -1.59 -2.44
N ARG A 34 -9.94 -2.55 -2.99
CA ARG A 34 -8.80 -2.25 -3.89
C ARG A 34 -9.23 -1.41 -5.09
N GLN A 35 -10.32 -1.78 -5.77
CA GLN A 35 -10.86 -1.01 -6.90
C GLN A 35 -11.31 0.40 -6.47
N THR A 36 -11.94 0.51 -5.30
CA THR A 36 -12.36 1.80 -4.76
C THR A 36 -11.16 2.69 -4.47
N VAL A 37 -10.10 2.13 -3.90
CA VAL A 37 -8.88 2.88 -3.60
C VAL A 37 -8.20 3.34 -4.89
N GLN A 38 -8.05 2.45 -5.87
CA GLN A 38 -7.51 2.79 -7.18
C GLN A 38 -8.27 3.94 -7.84
N ARG A 39 -9.60 3.90 -7.82
CA ARG A 39 -10.42 4.95 -8.46
C ARG A 39 -10.37 6.28 -7.72
N LYS A 40 -10.44 6.27 -6.38
CA LYS A 40 -10.65 7.49 -5.59
C LYS A 40 -9.36 8.19 -5.21
N TYR A 41 -8.29 7.46 -4.92
CA TYR A 41 -7.10 8.02 -4.26
C TYR A 41 -5.87 8.05 -5.17
N TRP A 42 -5.87 7.32 -6.29
CA TRP A 42 -4.78 7.42 -7.25
C TRP A 42 -4.77 8.78 -7.94
N ASP A 43 -3.60 9.42 -7.97
CA ASP A 43 -3.33 10.63 -8.72
C ASP A 43 -2.45 10.33 -9.93
N ASP A 44 -2.97 10.53 -11.15
CA ASP A 44 -2.25 10.21 -12.39
C ASP A 44 -1.07 11.14 -12.69
N TYR A 45 -1.10 12.37 -12.17
CA TYR A 45 -0.04 13.36 -12.38
C TYR A 45 1.14 13.09 -11.44
N ARG A 46 0.86 12.97 -10.14
CA ARG A 46 1.86 12.66 -9.11
C ARG A 46 2.28 11.20 -9.13
N ARG A 47 1.46 10.32 -9.71
CA ARG A 47 1.66 8.86 -9.72
C ARG A 47 1.84 8.32 -8.29
N LEU A 48 0.95 8.75 -7.41
CA LEU A 48 0.91 8.44 -5.99
C LEU A 48 -0.54 8.22 -5.55
N TYR A 49 -0.73 7.50 -4.45
CA TYR A 49 -1.98 7.45 -3.72
C TYR A 49 -2.02 8.58 -2.70
N ALA A 50 -3.09 9.37 -2.75
CA ALA A 50 -3.39 10.40 -1.77
C ALA A 50 -3.95 9.80 -0.47
N ASP A 51 -3.80 10.54 0.62
CA ASP A 51 -4.34 10.16 1.93
C ASP A 51 -5.88 10.35 1.98
N THR A 52 -6.39 11.30 1.20
CA THR A 52 -7.80 11.71 1.12
C THR A 52 -8.28 11.86 -0.32
N ALA A 53 -9.60 11.83 -0.54
CA ALA A 53 -10.19 11.81 -1.90
C ALA A 53 -10.09 13.14 -2.66
N ASP A 54 -9.83 14.24 -1.96
CA ASP A 54 -9.51 15.57 -2.52
C ASP A 54 -8.07 15.65 -3.07
N LYS A 55 -7.22 14.64 -2.81
CA LYS A 55 -5.86 14.49 -3.35
C LYS A 55 -4.92 15.66 -3.05
N THR A 56 -5.10 16.29 -1.89
CA THR A 56 -4.28 17.43 -1.45
C THR A 56 -3.08 17.01 -0.60
N SER A 57 -3.12 15.81 -0.02
CA SER A 57 -2.08 15.28 0.87
C SER A 57 -1.65 13.86 0.48
N PHE A 58 -0.36 13.57 0.67
CA PHE A 58 0.28 12.32 0.28
C PHE A 58 1.30 11.91 1.35
N SER A 59 1.30 10.62 1.69
CA SER A 59 2.23 10.06 2.68
C SER A 59 3.01 8.86 2.16
N GLN A 60 4.20 8.65 2.72
CA GLN A 60 4.95 7.41 2.50
C GLN A 60 4.16 6.21 3.00
N HIS A 61 3.43 6.35 4.12
CA HIS A 61 2.68 5.26 4.73
C HIS A 61 1.58 4.73 3.80
N ALA A 62 0.75 5.61 3.22
CA ALA A 62 -0.31 5.20 2.29
C ALA A 62 0.25 4.48 1.06
N ASN A 63 1.33 5.01 0.49
CA ASN A 63 1.94 4.44 -0.72
C ASN A 63 2.74 3.16 -0.45
N ALA A 64 3.38 3.04 0.72
CA ALA A 64 3.99 1.78 1.15
C ALA A 64 2.93 0.69 1.33
N LEU A 65 1.78 1.01 1.91
CA LEU A 65 0.65 0.08 2.00
C LEU A 65 0.10 -0.28 0.62
N ALA A 66 0.14 0.62 -0.37
CA ALA A 66 -0.29 0.32 -1.73
C ALA A 66 0.58 -0.77 -2.38
N ILE A 67 1.89 -0.76 -2.09
CA ILE A 67 2.82 -1.81 -2.49
C ILE A 67 2.51 -3.11 -1.75
N LEU A 68 2.41 -3.07 -0.42
CA LEU A 68 2.21 -4.27 0.41
C LEU A 68 0.89 -5.00 0.11
N THR A 69 -0.16 -4.25 -0.19
CA THR A 69 -1.49 -4.80 -0.51
C THR A 69 -1.66 -5.19 -1.98
N GLY A 70 -0.66 -4.92 -2.83
CA GLY A 70 -0.77 -5.10 -4.28
C GLY A 70 -1.89 -4.26 -4.90
N THR A 71 -2.14 -3.07 -4.34
CA THR A 71 -3.06 -2.09 -4.95
C THR A 71 -2.41 -1.46 -6.19
N VAL A 72 -1.13 -1.11 -6.08
CA VAL A 72 -0.31 -0.78 -7.25
C VAL A 72 0.04 -2.06 -7.99
N SER A 73 0.15 -1.97 -9.32
CA SER A 73 0.59 -3.11 -10.12
C SER A 73 2.02 -3.54 -9.75
N ALA A 74 2.31 -4.84 -9.87
CA ALA A 74 3.66 -5.36 -9.60
C ALA A 74 4.74 -4.70 -10.49
N ALA A 75 4.37 -4.29 -11.71
CA ALA A 75 5.25 -3.57 -12.63
C ALA A 75 5.57 -2.14 -12.18
N GLU A 76 4.60 -1.45 -11.57
CA GLU A 76 4.76 -0.06 -11.10
C GLU A 76 5.31 0.04 -9.68
N ALA A 77 5.21 -1.03 -8.88
CA ALA A 77 5.65 -1.05 -7.49
C ALA A 77 7.10 -0.56 -7.28
N PRO A 78 8.11 -0.96 -8.08
CA PRO A 78 9.48 -0.46 -7.92
C PRO A 78 9.61 1.05 -8.19
N ALA A 79 8.85 1.57 -9.16
CA ALA A 79 8.84 2.99 -9.47
C ALA A 79 8.17 3.81 -8.35
N LEU A 80 7.07 3.29 -7.81
CA LEU A 80 6.40 3.89 -6.66
C LEU A 80 7.31 3.90 -5.42
N ALA A 81 7.99 2.78 -5.13
CA ALA A 81 8.92 2.66 -4.01
C ALA A 81 10.05 3.71 -4.08
N ARG A 82 10.65 3.90 -5.27
CA ARG A 82 11.68 4.94 -5.46
C ARG A 82 11.11 6.35 -5.26
N ARG A 83 9.91 6.62 -5.77
CA ARG A 83 9.27 7.94 -5.63
C ARG A 83 9.04 8.29 -4.16
N ILE A 84 8.52 7.37 -3.36
CA ILE A 84 8.20 7.66 -1.96
C ILE A 84 9.44 7.84 -1.09
N LEU A 85 10.57 7.25 -1.47
CA LEU A 85 11.85 7.42 -0.78
C LEU A 85 12.55 8.72 -1.17
N ALA A 86 12.38 9.18 -2.41
CA ALA A 86 13.02 10.38 -2.93
C ALA A 86 12.23 11.68 -2.65
N ASP A 87 10.90 11.60 -2.58
CA ASP A 87 10.05 12.76 -2.38
C ASP A 87 9.98 13.18 -0.90
N SER A 88 10.74 14.21 -0.55
CA SER A 88 10.77 14.80 0.79
C SER A 88 9.54 15.64 1.14
N THR A 89 8.64 15.90 0.16
CA THR A 89 7.39 16.64 0.40
C THR A 89 6.30 15.75 1.00
N LEU A 90 6.50 14.42 0.98
CA LEU A 90 5.57 13.47 1.57
C LEU A 90 5.64 13.48 3.08
N THR A 91 4.48 13.32 3.73
CA THR A 91 4.42 12.99 5.15
C THR A 91 5.18 11.68 5.38
N GLN A 92 6.28 11.77 6.13
CA GLN A 92 7.18 10.64 6.36
C GLN A 92 6.52 9.60 7.26
N ALA A 93 6.84 8.31 7.03
CA ALA A 93 6.49 7.30 8.00
C ALA A 93 7.29 7.55 9.29
N SER A 94 6.61 7.62 10.44
CA SER A 94 7.28 7.82 11.73
C SER A 94 8.18 6.63 12.08
N LEU A 95 9.12 6.85 13.00
CA LEU A 95 10.32 6.03 13.27
C LEU A 95 10.08 4.51 13.41
N TYR A 96 8.86 4.08 13.75
CA TYR A 96 8.44 2.68 13.83
C TYR A 96 8.67 1.89 12.51
N PHE A 97 8.81 2.57 11.36
CA PHE A 97 9.09 1.97 10.04
C PHE A 97 10.56 2.08 9.55
N THR A 98 11.50 2.55 10.39
CA THR A 98 12.88 2.88 9.94
C THR A 98 13.83 1.66 9.83
N ALA A 99 13.32 0.43 9.87
CA ALA A 99 14.17 -0.78 9.88
C ALA A 99 14.88 -1.10 8.53
N THR A 100 14.68 -0.30 7.48
CA THR A 100 15.23 -0.54 6.13
C THR A 100 16.18 0.54 5.62
N LYS A 101 16.60 1.51 6.45
CA LYS A 101 17.75 2.37 6.10
C LYS A 101 19.04 1.56 6.20
N VAL A 102 19.29 0.71 5.20
CA VAL A 102 20.60 0.11 4.92
C VAL A 102 21.56 1.26 4.70
N LYS A 103 22.60 1.31 5.54
CA LYS A 103 23.75 2.22 5.42
C LYS A 103 24.26 2.23 3.97
N GLN A 104 24.08 3.34 3.27
CA GLN A 104 24.95 3.69 2.15
C GLN A 104 25.85 4.84 2.58
N GLY A 105 27.17 4.63 2.48
CA GLY A 105 28.18 5.65 2.68
C GLY A 105 29.22 5.32 3.76
N ALA A 106 30.01 4.26 3.57
CA ALA A 106 31.30 4.08 4.23
C ALA A 106 32.28 3.46 3.23
N THR A 107 32.84 4.29 2.35
CA THR A 107 34.05 4.14 1.51
C THR A 107 34.00 5.29 0.51
N THR A 108 34.99 6.16 0.32
CA THR A 108 36.41 6.20 0.70
C THR A 108 36.81 7.68 0.79
#